data_AF-A0A1Z8VUY7-F1
#
_entry.id   AF-A0A1Z8VUY7-F1
#
_cell.length_a   1.000
_cell.length_b   1.000
_cell.length_c   1.000
_cell.angle_alpha   90.00
_cell.angle_beta   90.00
_cell.angle_gamma   90.00
#
_symmetry.space_group_name_H-M   'P 1'
#
loop_
_entity.id
_entity.type
_entity.pdbx_description
1 polymer ?
#
loop_
_entity_poly.entity_id
_entity_poly.type
_entity_poly.pdbx_seq_one_letter_code
_entity_poly.pdbx_strand_id
1 'polypeptide(L)'
;MHGPLIVLAGAGTGKTRVLTTKLSKIIRENYASPYEILTVTFTNKAANEMKNRVESILKINTGGWWIGTFHSMGARILRKNPEIVGLKKHFTIIDTDDQLKLLKQVLSFHDIDEKRWPAKNLSFVIQRWKDKGLNPENIDEHGSEFANNKGAILYETYQKRLKTLNVADYGDLLLENLNIFTKQPDIKNYYKNKFKFILVDEYQDTNMCQYYWLQNIVNQNQNICVVGDDDQSIYSWRGAEVRNIFKF
;
A
#
# COMPACT_ATOMS: atom_id res chain seq x y z
N MET A 1 -24.35 -9.35 -0.32
CA MET A 1 -23.77 -8.55 0.78
C MET A 1 -22.48 -9.16 1.28
N HIS A 2 -22.42 -10.48 1.42
CA HIS A 2 -21.25 -11.24 1.85
C HIS A 2 -20.51 -11.87 0.68
N GLY A 3 -19.24 -12.22 0.93
CA GLY A 3 -18.34 -12.83 -0.05
C GLY A 3 -17.66 -11.82 -0.97
N PRO A 4 -16.68 -12.28 -1.76
CA PRO A 4 -15.92 -11.43 -2.67
C PRO A 4 -16.83 -10.87 -3.77
N LEU A 5 -16.69 -9.58 -4.05
CA LEU A 5 -17.39 -8.91 -5.15
C LEU A 5 -16.38 -8.14 -6.00
N ILE A 6 -16.32 -8.47 -7.29
CA ILE A 6 -15.63 -7.66 -8.29
C ILE A 6 -16.69 -6.89 -9.06
N VAL A 7 -16.53 -5.56 -9.13
CA VAL A 7 -17.34 -4.70 -9.99
C VAL A 7 -16.44 -4.17 -11.09
N LEU A 8 -16.65 -4.65 -12.31
CA LEU A 8 -15.98 -4.15 -13.51
C LEU A 8 -16.85 -3.08 -14.13
N ALA A 9 -16.30 -1.89 -14.35
CA ALA A 9 -17.01 -0.84 -15.06
C ALA A 9 -16.03 0.13 -15.72
N GLY A 10 -16.29 0.54 -16.96
CA GLY A 10 -15.45 1.49 -17.72
C GLY A 10 -15.40 2.90 -17.12
N ALA A 11 -14.67 3.81 -17.75
CA ALA A 11 -14.55 5.20 -17.30
C ALA A 11 -15.91 5.92 -17.24
N GLY A 12 -16.13 6.77 -16.23
CA GLY A 12 -17.35 7.58 -16.11
C GLY A 12 -18.63 6.84 -15.69
N THR A 13 -18.56 5.52 -15.47
CA THR A 13 -19.72 4.64 -15.15
C THR A 13 -20.20 4.72 -13.69
N GLY A 14 -19.57 5.56 -12.85
CA GLY A 14 -19.96 5.73 -11.45
C GLY A 14 -19.35 4.71 -10.49
N LYS A 15 -18.18 4.13 -10.81
CA LYS A 15 -17.37 3.27 -9.92
C LYS A 15 -17.31 3.75 -8.46
N THR A 16 -16.90 5.00 -8.26
CA THR A 16 -16.83 5.63 -6.92
C THR A 16 -18.21 5.75 -6.26
N ARG A 17 -19.30 5.94 -7.03
CA ARG A 17 -20.68 5.94 -6.51
C ARG A 17 -21.08 4.56 -5.99
N VAL A 18 -20.67 3.49 -6.67
CA VAL A 18 -20.93 2.11 -6.23
C VAL A 18 -20.28 1.85 -4.87
N LEU A 19 -19.00 2.18 -4.71
CA LEU A 19 -18.30 1.99 -3.42
C LEU A 19 -18.88 2.83 -2.29
N THR A 20 -19.13 4.12 -2.53
CA THR A 20 -19.67 5.01 -1.49
C THR A 20 -21.10 4.66 -1.08
N THR A 21 -21.93 4.21 -2.03
CA THR A 21 -23.27 3.69 -1.75
C THR A 21 -23.20 2.37 -0.98
N LYS A 22 -22.31 1.45 -1.38
CA LYS A 22 -22.11 0.16 -0.69
C LYS A 22 -21.64 0.37 0.75
N LEU A 23 -20.65 1.22 0.97
CA LEU A 23 -20.19 1.62 2.30
C LEU A 23 -21.35 2.17 3.14
N SER A 24 -22.11 3.12 2.59
CA SER A 24 -23.25 3.73 3.29
C SER A 24 -24.34 2.70 3.62
N LYS A 25 -24.59 1.74 2.74
CA LYS A 25 -25.54 0.64 2.95
C LYS A 25 -25.10 -0.29 4.08
N ILE A 26 -23.83 -0.71 4.10
CA ILE A 26 -23.25 -1.54 5.16
C ILE A 26 -23.46 -0.90 6.54
N ILE A 27 -23.25 0.42 6.64
CA ILE A 27 -23.45 1.18 7.87
C ILE A 27 -24.94 1.27 8.25
N ARG A 28 -25.80 1.72 7.33
CA ARG A 28 -27.24 1.92 7.63
C ARG A 28 -27.95 0.64 8.03
N GLU A 29 -27.57 -0.48 7.45
CA GLU A 29 -28.17 -1.79 7.71
C GLU A 29 -27.44 -2.55 8.85
N ASN A 30 -26.52 -1.89 9.56
CA ASN A 30 -25.80 -2.44 10.73
C ASN A 30 -25.02 -3.75 10.47
N TYR A 31 -24.51 -3.95 9.25
CA TYR A 31 -23.65 -5.10 8.95
C TYR A 31 -22.25 -4.98 9.57
N ALA A 32 -21.75 -3.75 9.76
CA ALA A 32 -20.48 -3.46 10.42
C ALA A 32 -20.44 -2.03 10.94
N SER A 33 -19.66 -1.79 12.00
CA SER A 33 -19.30 -0.45 12.45
C SER A 33 -18.37 0.23 11.44
N PRO A 34 -18.36 1.57 11.31
CA PRO A 34 -17.41 2.26 10.43
C PRO A 34 -15.92 1.98 10.71
N TYR A 35 -15.59 1.59 11.94
CA TYR A 35 -14.22 1.22 12.33
C TYR A 35 -13.83 -0.21 11.97
N GLU A 36 -14.77 -0.99 11.43
CA GLU A 36 -14.62 -2.36 10.96
C GLU A 36 -14.64 -2.45 9.42
N ILE A 37 -14.62 -1.31 8.72
CA ILE A 37 -14.63 -1.24 7.25
C ILE A 37 -13.40 -0.48 6.77
N LEU A 38 -12.60 -1.12 5.93
CA LEU A 38 -11.45 -0.50 5.27
C LEU A 38 -11.84 -0.10 3.84
N THR A 39 -11.66 1.16 3.47
CA THR A 39 -11.89 1.69 2.13
C THR A 39 -10.63 2.36 1.62
N VAL A 40 -10.06 1.82 0.54
CA VAL A 40 -8.79 2.28 -0.05
C VAL A 40 -8.92 2.71 -1.51
N THR A 41 -8.14 3.72 -1.90
CA THR A 41 -7.97 4.22 -3.27
C THR A 41 -6.51 4.65 -3.50
N PHE A 42 -6.21 5.24 -4.65
CA PHE A 42 -4.85 5.60 -5.05
C PHE A 42 -4.49 7.05 -4.77
N THR A 43 -5.48 7.96 -4.76
CA THR A 43 -5.21 9.39 -4.60
C THR A 43 -5.90 9.99 -3.38
N ASN A 44 -5.26 11.00 -2.76
CA ASN A 44 -5.87 11.75 -1.66
C ASN A 44 -7.15 12.47 -2.11
N LYS A 45 -7.19 12.93 -3.36
CA LYS A 45 -8.39 13.54 -3.97
C LYS A 45 -9.56 12.56 -3.97
N ALA A 46 -9.37 11.34 -4.48
CA ALA A 46 -10.40 10.30 -4.50
C ALA A 46 -10.83 9.89 -3.08
N ALA A 47 -9.89 9.79 -2.14
CA ALA A 47 -10.20 9.49 -0.75
C ALA A 47 -11.08 10.57 -0.10
N ASN A 48 -10.77 11.85 -0.33
CA ASN A 48 -11.55 12.98 0.18
C ASN A 48 -12.92 13.06 -0.50
N GLU A 49 -13.00 12.80 -1.80
CA GLU A 49 -14.27 12.74 -2.51
C GLU A 49 -15.17 11.62 -1.96
N MET A 50 -14.60 10.43 -1.73
CA MET A 50 -15.34 9.32 -1.12
C MET A 50 -15.87 9.67 0.28
N LYS A 51 -15.05 10.31 1.12
CA LYS A 51 -15.48 10.81 2.43
C LYS A 51 -16.67 11.76 2.30
N ASN A 52 -16.52 12.82 1.50
CA ASN A 52 -17.57 13.83 1.32
C ASN A 52 -18.89 13.22 0.82
N ARG A 53 -18.82 12.25 -0.10
CA ARG A 53 -19.99 11.52 -0.60
C ARG A 53 -20.68 10.72 0.52
N VAL A 54 -19.91 9.96 1.30
CA VAL A 54 -20.43 9.16 2.42
C VAL A 54 -21.04 10.06 3.49
N GLU A 55 -20.37 11.16 3.84
CA GLU A 55 -20.89 12.17 4.79
C GLU A 55 -22.20 12.77 4.29
N SER A 56 -22.30 13.08 3.00
CA SER A 56 -23.54 13.60 2.41
C SER A 56 -24.70 12.59 2.44
N ILE A 57 -24.41 11.30 2.21
CA ILE A 57 -25.41 10.23 2.26
C ILE A 57 -25.85 9.97 3.70
N LEU A 58 -24.90 9.80 4.63
CA LEU A 58 -25.18 9.38 6.00
C LEU A 58 -25.52 10.53 6.95
N LYS A 59 -25.23 11.79 6.55
CA LYS A 59 -25.36 13.00 7.38
C LYS A 59 -24.56 12.91 8.69
N ILE A 60 -23.40 12.25 8.65
CA ILE A 60 -22.46 12.10 9.78
C ILE A 60 -21.03 12.35 9.30
N ASN A 61 -20.15 12.77 10.21
CA ASN A 61 -18.73 12.97 9.92
C ASN A 61 -17.98 11.63 9.82
N THR A 62 -17.10 11.50 8.83
CA THR A 62 -16.28 10.30 8.57
C THR A 62 -14.87 10.38 9.18
N GLY A 63 -14.63 11.39 10.04
CA GLY A 63 -13.37 11.58 10.74
C GLY A 63 -12.93 10.32 11.49
N GLY A 64 -11.68 9.92 11.31
CA GLY A 64 -11.11 8.74 11.95
C GLY A 64 -11.52 7.39 11.34
N TRP A 65 -12.45 7.36 10.38
CA TRP A 65 -12.81 6.14 9.65
C TRP A 65 -11.63 5.67 8.79
N TRP A 66 -11.65 4.40 8.38
CA TRP A 66 -10.61 3.84 7.52
C TRP A 66 -10.92 4.10 6.05
N ILE A 67 -10.99 5.37 5.66
CA ILE A 67 -11.16 5.81 4.28
C ILE A 67 -9.91 6.62 3.88
N GLY A 68 -9.14 6.14 2.92
CA GLY A 68 -7.89 6.79 2.52
C GLY A 68 -7.19 6.16 1.33
N THR A 69 -5.97 6.58 1.07
CA THR A 69 -5.08 5.88 0.15
C THR A 69 -4.46 4.65 0.80
N PHE A 70 -3.99 3.69 0.00
CA PHE A 70 -3.16 2.57 0.49
C PHE A 70 -2.06 3.04 1.45
N HIS A 71 -1.29 4.04 1.04
CA HIS A 71 -0.17 4.57 1.81
C HIS A 71 -0.62 5.26 3.10
N SER A 72 -1.73 6.02 3.08
CA SER A 72 -2.25 6.63 4.30
C SER A 72 -2.74 5.58 5.31
N MET A 73 -3.32 4.48 4.84
CA MET A 73 -3.76 3.37 5.69
C MET A 73 -2.58 2.53 6.18
N GLY A 74 -1.60 2.26 5.32
CA GLY A 74 -0.34 1.62 5.68
C GLY A 74 0.44 2.42 6.74
N ALA A 75 0.54 3.73 6.57
CA ALA A 75 1.13 4.63 7.56
C ALA A 75 0.38 4.59 8.89
N ARG A 76 -0.96 4.53 8.88
CA ARG A 76 -1.78 4.42 10.09
C ARG A 76 -1.51 3.13 10.87
N ILE A 77 -1.29 2.02 10.18
CA ILE A 77 -0.93 0.73 10.80
C ILE A 77 0.53 0.78 11.29
N LEU A 78 1.45 1.26 10.46
CA LEU A 78 2.88 1.35 10.78
C LEU A 78 3.13 2.21 12.02
N ARG A 79 2.46 3.37 12.14
CA ARG A 79 2.57 4.25 13.31
C ARG A 79 2.14 3.61 14.63
N LYS A 80 1.32 2.57 14.60
CA LYS A 80 0.93 1.83 15.80
C LYS A 80 1.99 0.82 16.23
N ASN A 81 2.84 0.36 15.31
CA ASN A 81 3.79 -0.71 15.56
C ASN A 81 5.19 -0.44 14.94
N PRO A 82 5.77 0.77 15.06
CA PRO A 82 6.99 1.12 14.33
C PRO A 82 8.22 0.34 14.81
N GLU A 83 8.27 -0.01 16.09
CA GLU A 83 9.42 -0.64 16.73
C GLU A 83 9.69 -2.06 16.20
N ILE A 84 8.65 -2.78 15.73
CA ILE A 84 8.76 -4.12 15.15
C ILE A 84 9.66 -4.13 13.90
N VAL A 85 9.73 -2.99 13.20
CA VAL A 85 10.53 -2.81 11.98
C VAL A 85 11.71 -1.87 12.21
N GLY A 86 12.13 -1.67 13.46
CA GLY A 86 13.29 -0.85 13.80
C GLY A 86 13.09 0.65 13.58
N LEU A 87 11.85 1.12 13.43
CA LEU A 87 11.53 2.54 13.49
C LEU A 87 11.17 2.92 14.92
N LYS A 88 11.39 4.18 15.29
CA LYS A 88 10.93 4.74 16.57
C LYS A 88 9.55 5.38 16.39
N LYS A 89 8.88 5.67 17.50
CA LYS A 89 7.67 6.50 17.50
C LYS A 89 7.97 7.85 16.83
N HIS A 90 6.95 8.45 16.20
CA HIS A 90 7.05 9.74 15.51
C HIS A 90 8.11 9.79 14.38
N PHE A 91 8.36 8.67 13.69
CA PHE A 91 9.18 8.70 12.47
C PHE A 91 8.61 9.67 11.43
N THR A 92 9.50 10.29 10.67
CA THR A 92 9.14 11.23 9.60
C THR A 92 8.96 10.48 8.28
N ILE A 93 7.96 10.89 7.49
CA ILE A 93 7.80 10.41 6.12
C ILE A 93 8.51 11.40 5.22
N ILE A 94 9.57 10.98 4.52
CA ILE A 94 10.32 11.86 3.61
C ILE A 94 9.66 11.92 2.23
N ASP A 95 9.79 13.06 1.57
CA ASP A 95 9.36 13.25 0.20
C ASP A 95 10.44 12.78 -0.80
N THR A 96 10.14 12.94 -2.09
CA THR A 96 11.05 12.56 -3.17
C THR A 96 12.38 13.32 -3.14
N ASP A 97 12.37 14.60 -2.78
CA ASP A 97 13.59 15.41 -2.82
C ASP A 97 14.53 15.02 -1.68
N ASP A 98 13.99 14.78 -0.48
CA ASP A 98 14.75 14.29 0.65
C ASP A 98 15.23 12.84 0.45
N GLN A 99 14.42 11.99 -0.18
CA GLN A 99 14.85 10.66 -0.63
C GLN A 99 16.04 10.75 -1.59
N LEU A 100 15.99 11.62 -2.60
CA LEU A 100 17.07 11.79 -3.57
C LEU A 100 18.35 12.30 -2.91
N LYS A 101 18.26 13.25 -1.96
CA LYS A 101 19.42 13.70 -1.18
C LYS A 101 20.07 12.54 -0.43
N LEU A 102 19.27 11.69 0.23
CA LEU A 102 19.79 10.54 0.96
C LEU A 102 20.45 9.52 0.03
N LEU A 103 19.86 9.25 -1.14
CA LEU A 103 20.43 8.34 -2.13
C LEU A 103 21.75 8.86 -2.71
N LYS A 104 21.90 10.16 -2.93
CA LYS A 104 23.21 10.76 -3.32
C LYS A 104 24.28 10.49 -2.26
N GLN A 105 23.93 10.60 -0.98
CA GLN A 105 24.87 10.27 0.10
C GLN A 105 25.18 8.76 0.17
N VAL A 106 24.26 7.89 -0.24
CA VAL A 106 24.50 6.45 -0.35
C VAL A 106 25.45 6.15 -1.50
N LEU A 107 25.24 6.74 -2.67
CA LEU A 107 26.15 6.62 -3.82
C LEU A 107 27.57 7.07 -3.46
N SER A 108 27.69 8.25 -2.85
CA SER A 108 28.98 8.80 -2.42
C SER A 108 29.70 7.91 -1.41
N PHE A 109 28.96 7.23 -0.53
CA PHE A 109 29.56 6.32 0.46
C PHE A 109 30.10 5.02 -0.15
N HIS A 110 29.59 4.62 -1.31
CA HIS A 110 30.04 3.44 -2.06
C HIS A 110 31.00 3.77 -3.21
N ASP A 111 31.55 4.99 -3.22
CA ASP A 111 32.43 5.53 -4.25
C ASP A 111 31.82 5.43 -5.67
N ILE A 112 30.50 5.68 -5.78
CA ILE A 112 29.79 5.68 -7.06
C ILE A 112 29.60 7.11 -7.54
N ASP A 113 30.10 7.38 -8.75
CA ASP A 113 29.93 8.66 -9.43
C ASP A 113 28.47 8.93 -9.81
N GLU A 114 27.86 9.92 -9.15
CA GLU A 114 26.48 10.35 -9.37
C GLU A 114 26.24 10.89 -10.80
N LYS A 115 27.27 11.44 -11.46
CA LYS A 115 27.12 11.93 -12.83
C LYS A 115 26.89 10.79 -13.82
N ARG A 116 27.59 9.67 -13.61
CA ARG A 116 27.44 8.45 -14.41
C ARG A 116 26.24 7.63 -13.97
N TRP A 117 25.94 7.61 -12.67
CA TRP A 117 24.88 6.81 -12.07
C TRP A 117 23.95 7.70 -11.22
N PRO A 118 22.99 8.41 -11.84
CA PRO A 118 22.15 9.36 -11.14
C PRO A 118 21.33 8.74 -10.01
N ALA A 119 21.24 9.42 -8.87
CA ALA A 119 20.44 8.97 -7.72
C ALA A 119 18.96 8.74 -8.06
N LYS A 120 18.42 9.49 -9.02
CA LYS A 120 17.07 9.30 -9.56
C LYS A 120 16.89 7.94 -10.24
N ASN A 121 17.92 7.43 -10.90
CA ASN A 121 17.84 6.10 -11.51
C ASN A 121 17.87 5.02 -10.41
N LEU A 122 18.69 5.19 -9.38
CA LEU A 122 18.68 4.31 -8.21
C LEU A 122 17.32 4.31 -7.50
N SER A 123 16.69 5.48 -7.34
CA SER A 123 15.37 5.57 -6.70
C SER A 123 14.31 4.78 -7.45
N PHE A 124 14.32 4.79 -8.80
CA PHE A 124 13.40 3.97 -9.59
C PHE A 124 13.67 2.47 -9.44
N VAL A 125 14.93 2.05 -9.36
CA VAL A 125 15.30 0.65 -9.13
C VAL A 125 14.78 0.19 -7.77
N ILE A 126 15.05 0.97 -6.71
CA ILE A 126 14.58 0.67 -5.35
C ILE A 126 13.05 0.65 -5.29
N GLN A 127 12.37 1.65 -5.88
CA GLN A 127 10.91 1.70 -5.87
C GLN A 127 10.31 0.46 -6.54
N ARG A 128 10.89 -0.03 -7.64
CA ARG A 128 10.42 -1.27 -8.29
C ARG A 128 10.54 -2.49 -7.38
N TRP A 129 11.57 -2.59 -6.55
CA TRP A 129 11.70 -3.67 -5.57
C TRP A 129 10.69 -3.52 -4.44
N LYS A 130 10.50 -2.31 -3.91
CA LYS A 130 9.46 -2.04 -2.90
C LYS A 130 8.06 -2.34 -3.42
N ASP A 131 7.75 -1.97 -4.66
CA ASP A 131 6.45 -2.25 -5.31
C ASP A 131 6.21 -3.76 -5.53
N LYS A 132 7.28 -4.57 -5.55
CA LYS A 132 7.24 -6.04 -5.55
C LYS A 132 7.15 -6.65 -4.15
N GLY A 133 7.28 -5.84 -3.09
CA GLY A 133 7.31 -6.32 -1.71
C GLY A 133 8.66 -6.92 -1.30
N LEU A 134 9.75 -6.55 -1.98
CA LEU A 134 11.09 -7.12 -1.74
C LEU A 134 11.89 -6.27 -0.76
N ASN A 135 12.39 -6.92 0.30
CA ASN A 135 13.41 -6.34 1.17
C ASN A 135 14.80 -6.54 0.57
N PRO A 136 15.83 -5.79 1.03
CA PRO A 136 17.19 -5.92 0.50
C PRO A 136 17.73 -7.36 0.48
N GLU A 137 17.43 -8.14 1.52
CA GLU A 137 17.84 -9.55 1.64
C GLU A 137 17.15 -10.49 0.64
N ASN A 138 16.10 -10.03 -0.06
CA ASN A 138 15.37 -10.80 -1.07
C ASN A 138 15.81 -10.49 -2.51
N ILE A 139 16.84 -9.66 -2.67
CA ILE A 139 17.36 -9.26 -3.97
C ILE A 139 18.63 -10.05 -4.22
N ASP A 140 18.66 -10.69 -5.38
CA ASP A 140 19.85 -11.33 -5.92
C ASP A 140 20.96 -10.31 -6.22
N GLU A 141 22.22 -10.75 -6.17
CA GLU A 141 23.37 -9.88 -6.45
C GLU A 141 23.30 -9.27 -7.87
N HIS A 142 22.58 -9.91 -8.79
CA HIS A 142 22.30 -9.43 -10.14
C HIS A 142 20.92 -8.80 -10.32
N GLY A 143 20.21 -8.47 -9.24
CA GLY A 143 18.84 -7.97 -9.29
C GLY A 143 18.66 -6.62 -9.97
N SER A 144 19.74 -5.95 -10.31
CA SER A 144 19.79 -4.78 -11.18
C SER A 144 21.19 -4.56 -11.74
N GLU A 145 21.30 -4.16 -13.01
CA GLU A 145 22.56 -3.73 -13.64
C GLU A 145 23.10 -2.39 -13.12
N PHE A 146 22.38 -1.72 -12.21
CA PHE A 146 22.74 -0.41 -11.70
C PHE A 146 24.12 -0.43 -11.02
N ALA A 147 24.98 0.51 -11.44
CA ALA A 147 26.33 0.69 -10.92
C ALA A 147 27.17 -0.60 -10.89
N ASN A 148 27.15 -1.35 -11.99
CA ASN A 148 27.82 -2.65 -12.13
C ASN A 148 27.33 -3.66 -11.09
N ASN A 149 26.02 -3.90 -11.05
CA ASN A 149 25.35 -4.84 -10.14
C ASN A 149 25.39 -4.46 -8.64
N LYS A 150 25.74 -3.21 -8.31
CA LYS A 150 25.73 -2.73 -6.91
C LYS A 150 24.35 -2.32 -6.39
N GLY A 151 23.29 -2.46 -7.18
CA GLY A 151 21.95 -2.02 -6.78
C GLY A 151 21.48 -2.59 -5.43
N ALA A 152 21.68 -3.89 -5.18
CA ALA A 152 21.22 -4.55 -3.96
C ALA A 152 21.91 -4.01 -2.68
N ILE A 153 23.24 -3.89 -2.70
CA ILE A 153 24.01 -3.36 -1.56
C ILE A 153 23.72 -1.88 -1.30
N LEU A 154 23.44 -1.10 -2.35
CA LEU A 154 23.00 0.29 -2.22
C LEU A 154 21.63 0.38 -1.57
N TYR A 155 20.70 -0.49 -1.94
CA TYR A 155 19.39 -0.55 -1.30
C TYR A 155 19.47 -0.96 0.17
N GLU A 156 20.30 -1.96 0.50
CA GLU A 156 20.54 -2.35 1.90
C GLU A 156 21.07 -1.16 2.72
N THR A 157 22.08 -0.47 2.19
CA THR A 157 22.66 0.72 2.84
C THR A 157 21.63 1.83 3.00
N TYR A 158 20.81 2.06 1.98
CA TYR A 158 19.72 3.04 2.00
C TYR A 158 18.69 2.72 3.09
N GLN A 159 18.17 1.48 3.16
CA GLN A 159 17.22 1.08 4.20
C GLN A 159 17.82 1.23 5.62
N LYS A 160 19.09 0.86 5.82
CA LYS A 160 19.77 1.06 7.12
C LYS A 160 19.84 2.53 7.51
N ARG A 161 20.10 3.43 6.55
CA ARG A 161 20.12 4.88 6.81
C ARG A 161 18.74 5.44 7.15
N LEU A 162 17.68 4.99 6.46
CA LEU A 162 16.30 5.39 6.80
C LEU A 162 15.97 5.07 8.27
N LYS A 163 16.30 3.85 8.74
CA LYS A 163 16.11 3.46 10.14
C LYS A 163 16.94 4.30 11.10
N THR A 164 18.21 4.54 10.76
CA THR A 164 19.13 5.35 11.57
C THR A 164 18.61 6.77 11.76
N LEU A 165 18.08 7.37 10.69
CA LEU A 165 17.50 8.72 10.69
C LEU A 165 16.07 8.75 11.24
N ASN A 166 15.50 7.60 11.60
CA ASN A 166 14.11 7.45 12.02
C ASN A 166 13.11 8.03 11.00
N VAL A 167 13.33 7.69 9.73
CA VAL A 167 12.46 8.11 8.62
C VAL A 167 12.00 6.90 7.81
N ALA A 168 10.90 7.08 7.08
CA ALA A 168 10.38 6.14 6.10
C ALA A 168 10.11 6.89 4.81
N ASP A 169 10.37 6.27 3.66
CA ASP A 169 9.88 6.82 2.39
C ASP A 169 8.47 6.31 2.07
N TYR A 170 7.93 6.73 0.93
CA TYR A 170 6.56 6.37 0.55
C TYR A 170 6.38 4.85 0.36
N GLY A 171 7.37 4.16 -0.23
CA GLY A 171 7.31 2.70 -0.44
C GLY A 171 7.34 1.91 0.88
N ASP A 172 8.07 2.40 1.88
CA ASP A 172 8.14 1.77 3.20
C ASP A 172 6.79 1.75 3.92
N LEU A 173 5.89 2.69 3.63
CA LEU A 173 4.57 2.75 4.25
C LEU A 173 3.75 1.48 4.01
N LEU A 174 4.06 0.71 2.96
CA LEU A 174 3.44 -0.59 2.68
C LEU A 174 4.41 -1.75 2.90
N LEU A 175 5.66 -1.65 2.45
CA LEU A 175 6.64 -2.73 2.62
C LEU A 175 6.81 -3.09 4.11
N GLU A 176 6.90 -2.09 4.98
CA GLU A 176 7.08 -2.36 6.41
C GLU A 176 5.85 -2.95 7.07
N ASN A 177 4.66 -2.75 6.50
CA ASN A 177 3.48 -3.46 6.97
C ASN A 177 3.59 -4.96 6.68
N LEU A 178 4.10 -5.35 5.51
CA LEU A 178 4.36 -6.76 5.20
C LEU A 178 5.38 -7.34 6.20
N ASN A 179 6.43 -6.58 6.52
CA ASN A 179 7.41 -6.97 7.52
C ASN A 179 6.80 -7.12 8.91
N ILE A 180 5.91 -6.20 9.33
CA ILE A 180 5.16 -6.32 10.59
C ILE A 180 4.32 -7.59 10.61
N PHE A 181 3.56 -7.87 9.54
CA PHE A 181 2.68 -9.03 9.49
C PHE A 181 3.43 -10.36 9.49
N THR A 182 4.62 -10.39 8.88
CA THR A 182 5.51 -11.56 8.89
C THR A 182 6.15 -11.77 10.26
N LYS A 183 6.68 -10.70 10.87
CA LYS A 183 7.37 -10.77 12.17
C LYS A 183 6.43 -10.99 13.35
N GLN A 184 5.21 -10.45 13.27
CA GLN A 184 4.21 -10.52 14.33
C GLN A 184 2.82 -10.91 13.79
N PRO A 185 2.54 -12.22 13.64
CA PRO A 185 1.28 -12.73 13.12
C PRO A 185 0.03 -12.29 13.91
N ASP A 186 0.15 -11.99 15.20
CA ASP A 186 -0.97 -11.51 16.01
C ASP A 186 -1.51 -10.15 15.53
N ILE A 187 -0.63 -9.27 15.04
CA ILE A 187 -1.04 -7.97 14.48
C ILE A 187 -1.79 -8.18 13.16
N LYS A 188 -1.31 -9.11 12.33
CA LYS A 188 -2.01 -9.53 11.11
C LYS A 188 -3.42 -10.06 11.46
N ASN A 189 -3.52 -10.96 12.43
CA ASN A 189 -4.80 -11.52 12.89
C ASN A 189 -5.74 -10.45 13.47
N TYR A 190 -5.19 -9.48 14.21
CA TYR A 190 -5.96 -8.34 14.70
C TYR A 190 -6.63 -7.57 13.56
N TYR A 191 -5.88 -7.21 12.50
CA TYR A 191 -6.46 -6.47 11.37
C TYR A 191 -7.40 -7.32 10.52
N LYS A 192 -7.11 -8.61 10.35
CA LYS A 192 -8.04 -9.56 9.71
C LYS A 192 -9.39 -9.62 10.43
N ASN A 193 -9.37 -9.72 11.75
CA ASN A 193 -10.60 -9.79 12.55
C ASN A 193 -11.31 -8.43 12.63
N LYS A 194 -10.55 -7.34 12.66
CA LYS A 194 -11.07 -5.98 12.71
C LYS A 194 -11.86 -5.61 11.46
N PHE A 195 -11.32 -5.87 10.27
CA PHE A 195 -11.95 -5.44 9.03
C PHE A 195 -12.92 -6.49 8.52
N LYS A 196 -14.20 -6.31 8.88
CA LYS A 196 -15.31 -7.15 8.42
C LYS A 196 -15.60 -6.95 6.94
N PHE A 197 -15.33 -5.76 6.41
CA PHE A 197 -15.46 -5.43 4.98
C PHE A 197 -14.24 -4.65 4.49
N ILE A 198 -13.82 -4.93 3.25
CA ILE A 198 -12.76 -4.20 2.57
C ILE A 198 -13.29 -3.72 1.23
N LEU A 199 -13.12 -2.43 0.92
CA LEU A 199 -13.57 -1.77 -0.29
C LEU A 199 -12.35 -1.17 -0.98
N VAL A 200 -12.11 -1.50 -2.26
CA VAL A 200 -10.95 -1.03 -3.01
C VAL A 200 -11.41 -0.39 -4.31
N ASP A 201 -11.01 0.86 -4.53
CA ASP A 201 -11.21 1.59 -5.78
C ASP A 201 -9.98 1.48 -6.69
N GLU A 202 -10.17 1.65 -7.99
CA GLU A 202 -9.13 1.59 -9.03
C GLU A 202 -8.20 0.36 -8.91
N TYR A 203 -8.78 -0.82 -8.67
CA TYR A 203 -8.01 -2.03 -8.36
C TYR A 203 -7.01 -2.41 -9.47
N GLN A 204 -7.26 -2.02 -10.71
CA GLN A 204 -6.35 -2.20 -11.84
C GLN A 204 -5.00 -1.49 -11.67
N ASP A 205 -4.85 -0.53 -10.74
CA ASP A 205 -3.59 0.16 -10.48
C ASP A 205 -2.73 -0.50 -9.38
N THR A 206 -3.23 -1.56 -8.74
CA THR A 206 -2.60 -2.23 -7.58
C THR A 206 -1.25 -2.93 -7.87
N ASN A 207 -0.15 -2.47 -7.29
CA ASN A 207 1.12 -3.20 -7.37
C ASN A 207 1.17 -4.45 -6.45
N MET A 208 2.23 -5.25 -6.54
CA MET A 208 2.34 -6.50 -5.78
C MET A 208 2.42 -6.29 -4.27
N CYS A 209 3.12 -5.25 -3.82
CA CYS A 209 3.17 -4.91 -2.40
C CYS A 209 1.79 -4.56 -1.84
N GLN A 210 0.98 -3.78 -2.58
CA GLN A 210 -0.40 -3.45 -2.22
C GLN A 210 -1.29 -4.69 -2.23
N TYR A 211 -1.12 -5.57 -3.21
CA TYR A 211 -1.82 -6.85 -3.28
C TYR A 211 -1.51 -7.72 -2.05
N TYR A 212 -0.23 -7.93 -1.70
CA TYR A 212 0.15 -8.70 -0.51
C TYR A 212 -0.34 -8.04 0.77
N TRP A 213 -0.38 -6.71 0.82
CA TRP A 213 -0.91 -5.97 1.96
C TRP A 213 -2.40 -6.27 2.15
N LEU A 214 -3.20 -6.21 1.08
CA LEU A 214 -4.61 -6.61 1.12
C LEU A 214 -4.76 -8.08 1.51
N GLN A 215 -4.01 -8.99 0.89
CA GLN A 215 -4.09 -10.44 1.17
C GLN A 215 -3.83 -10.76 2.65
N ASN A 216 -2.93 -10.01 3.30
CA ASN A 216 -2.65 -10.18 4.73
C ASN A 216 -3.77 -9.65 5.65
N ILE A 217 -4.65 -8.78 5.15
CA ILE A 217 -5.68 -8.10 5.93
C ILE A 217 -7.09 -8.62 5.62
N VAL A 218 -7.31 -9.25 4.46
CA VAL A 218 -8.58 -9.87 4.11
C VAL A 218 -8.91 -11.00 5.10
N ASN A 219 -10.14 -10.95 5.62
CA ASN A 219 -10.67 -11.91 6.57
C ASN A 219 -11.10 -13.24 5.90
N GLN A 220 -11.40 -14.26 6.70
CA GLN A 220 -11.80 -15.59 6.21
C GLN A 220 -13.11 -15.56 5.40
N ASN A 221 -14.03 -14.64 5.73
CA ASN A 221 -15.29 -14.47 5.00
C ASN A 221 -15.11 -13.79 3.63
N GLN A 222 -13.90 -13.32 3.32
CA GLN A 222 -13.52 -12.68 2.06
C GLN A 222 -14.51 -11.59 1.62
N ASN A 223 -15.02 -10.79 2.56
CA ASN A 223 -15.92 -9.66 2.28
C ASN A 223 -15.15 -8.47 1.67
N ILE A 224 -14.45 -8.72 0.57
CA ILE A 224 -13.72 -7.73 -0.21
C ILE A 224 -14.56 -7.33 -1.42
N CYS A 225 -14.70 -6.04 -1.66
CA CYS A 225 -15.29 -5.45 -2.83
C CYS A 225 -14.23 -4.66 -3.56
N VAL A 226 -13.96 -5.01 -4.81
CA VAL A 226 -13.03 -4.24 -5.64
C VAL A 226 -13.75 -3.66 -6.84
N VAL A 227 -13.39 -2.45 -7.21
CA VAL A 227 -13.89 -1.78 -8.40
C VAL A 227 -12.72 -1.40 -9.28
N GLY A 228 -12.84 -1.61 -10.58
CA GLY A 228 -11.81 -1.25 -11.54
C GLY A 228 -12.32 -1.24 -12.97
N ASP A 229 -11.46 -0.76 -13.86
CA ASP A 229 -11.74 -0.63 -15.28
C ASP A 229 -11.30 -1.90 -16.05
N ASP A 230 -12.20 -2.46 -16.85
CA ASP A 230 -12.01 -3.67 -17.66
C ASP A 230 -11.13 -3.44 -18.89
N ASP A 231 -11.23 -2.26 -19.52
CA ASP A 231 -10.38 -1.88 -20.66
C ASP A 231 -8.93 -1.63 -20.24
N GLN A 232 -8.72 -1.29 -18.96
CA GLN A 232 -7.40 -1.13 -18.35
C GLN A 232 -6.98 -2.40 -17.59
N SER A 233 -6.95 -3.54 -18.29
CA SER A 233 -6.09 -4.68 -17.95
C SER A 233 -6.12 -5.17 -16.49
N ILE A 234 -7.29 -5.53 -15.96
CA ILE A 234 -7.34 -6.36 -14.73
C ILE A 234 -6.71 -7.75 -14.98
N TYR A 235 -6.54 -8.15 -16.25
CA TYR A 235 -6.16 -9.50 -16.65
C TYR A 235 -4.78 -9.65 -17.33
N SER A 236 -4.08 -8.59 -17.76
CA SER A 236 -2.95 -8.75 -18.71
C SER A 236 -1.58 -9.06 -18.08
N TRP A 237 -1.28 -8.63 -16.84
CA TRP A 237 -0.08 -9.11 -16.12
C TRP A 237 -0.39 -9.82 -14.80
N ARG A 238 -1.54 -9.53 -14.17
CA ARG A 238 -1.87 -9.99 -12.81
C ARG A 238 -2.72 -11.27 -12.76
N GLY A 239 -2.96 -11.89 -13.91
CA GLY A 239 -4.01 -12.90 -14.10
C GLY A 239 -3.92 -14.11 -13.16
N ALA A 240 -2.74 -14.54 -12.73
CA ALA A 240 -2.62 -15.69 -11.82
C ALA A 240 -2.70 -15.31 -10.32
N GLU A 241 -2.14 -14.16 -9.93
CA GLU A 241 -2.04 -13.72 -8.53
C GLU A 241 -3.31 -12.99 -8.07
N VAL A 242 -3.89 -12.11 -8.89
CA VAL A 242 -5.20 -11.49 -8.57
C VAL A 242 -6.29 -12.56 -8.46
N ARG A 243 -6.24 -13.61 -9.30
CA ARG A 243 -7.12 -14.77 -9.15
C ARG A 243 -6.99 -15.42 -7.78
N ASN A 244 -5.87 -15.36 -7.06
CA ASN A 244 -5.73 -16.03 -5.76
C ASN A 244 -6.47 -15.35 -4.59
N ILE A 245 -6.70 -14.02 -4.62
CA ILE A 245 -7.60 -13.37 -3.65
C ILE A 245 -9.07 -13.67 -3.97
N PHE A 246 -9.39 -13.88 -5.24
CA PHE A 246 -10.75 -14.13 -5.75
C PHE A 246 -11.01 -15.59 -6.15
N LYS A 247 -10.11 -16.53 -5.78
CA LYS A 247 -10.26 -17.94 -6.12
C LYS A 247 -11.26 -18.52 -5.12
N PHE A 248 -12.46 -18.71 -5.67
CA PHE A 248 -13.54 -19.58 -5.22
C PHE A 248 -13.02 -20.94 -4.74
#